data_AF-A0A7V9UZ64-F1
#
_entry.id   AF-A0A7V9UZ64-F1
#
_cell.length_a   1.000
_cell.length_b   1.000
_cell.length_c   1.000
_cell.angle_alpha   90.00
_cell.angle_beta   90.00
_cell.angle_gamma   90.00
#
_symmetry.space_group_name_H-M   'P 1'
#
loop_
_entity.id
_entity.type
_entity.pdbx_description
1 polymer ?
#
loop_
_entity_poly.entity_id
_entity_poly.type
_entity_poly.pdbx_seq_one_letter_code
_entity_poly.pdbx_strand_id
1 'polypeptide(L)' 'MTAAQFEAIDESEAEMILRWRFDELARAGYDVGTALLLASHVEIDLHEATALVRRGCPADTAIRILL' A
#
# COMPACT_ATOMS: atom_id res chain seq x y z
N MET A 1 -28.82 -3.01 -11.89
CA MET A 1 -27.74 -3.56 -11.04
C MET A 1 -28.36 -3.98 -9.71
N THR A 2 -27.99 -5.15 -9.18
CA THR A 2 -28.50 -5.69 -7.91
C THR A 2 -27.47 -5.51 -6.78
N ALA A 3 -27.88 -5.61 -5.52
CA ALA A 3 -26.99 -5.46 -4.36
C ALA A 3 -25.79 -6.44 -4.39
N ALA A 4 -26.03 -7.70 -4.76
CA ALA A 4 -24.97 -8.71 -4.90
C ALA A 4 -23.96 -8.40 -6.02
N GLN A 5 -24.37 -7.68 -7.08
CA GLN A 5 -23.45 -7.23 -8.13
C GLN A 5 -22.58 -6.06 -7.66
N PHE A 6 -23.04 -5.26 -6.70
CA PHE A 6 -22.31 -4.13 -6.16
C PHE A 6 -21.21 -4.59 -5.17
N GLU A 7 -21.53 -5.52 -4.28
CA GLU A 7 -20.57 -6.12 -3.34
C GLU A 7 -19.40 -6.82 -4.05
N ALA A 8 -19.67 -7.55 -5.14
CA ALA A 8 -18.62 -8.22 -5.92
C ALA A 8 -17.70 -7.24 -6.68
N ILE A 9 -18.21 -6.06 -7.08
CA ILE A 9 -17.39 -5.01 -7.69
C ILE A 9 -16.47 -4.40 -6.63
N ASP A 10 -16.97 -4.16 -5.42
CA ASP A 10 -16.22 -3.60 -4.29
C ASP A 10 -15.05 -4.51 -3.85
N GLU A 11 -15.29 -5.83 -3.76
CA GLU A 11 -14.22 -6.80 -3.46
C GLU A 11 -13.12 -6.80 -4.55
N SER A 12 -13.51 -6.72 -5.83
CA SER A 12 -12.55 -6.67 -6.95
C SER A 12 -11.74 -5.37 -6.98
N GLU A 13 -12.36 -4.26 -6.58
CA GLU A 13 -11.72 -2.95 -6.53
C GLU A 13 -10.78 -2.86 -5.33
N ALA A 14 -11.17 -3.37 -4.17
CA ALA A 14 -10.32 -3.47 -2.99
C ALA A 14 -9.07 -4.32 -3.26
N GLU A 15 -9.21 -5.47 -3.91
CA GLU A 15 -8.07 -6.30 -4.31
C GLU A 15 -7.13 -5.54 -5.28
N MET A 16 -7.70 -4.88 -6.28
CA MET A 16 -6.94 -4.09 -7.25
C MET A 16 -6.18 -2.94 -6.58
N ILE A 17 -6.81 -2.23 -5.64
CA ILE A 17 -6.18 -1.16 -4.87
C ILE A 17 -5.04 -1.70 -4.01
N LEU A 18 -5.27 -2.79 -3.28
CA LEU A 18 -4.26 -3.39 -2.41
C LEU A 18 -3.04 -3.85 -3.22
N ARG A 19 -3.28 -4.48 -4.37
CA ARG A 19 -2.21 -4.91 -5.28
C ARG A 19 -1.43 -3.74 -5.85
N TRP A 20 -2.12 -2.67 -6.27
CA TRP A 20 -1.47 -1.45 -6.74
C TRP A 20 -0.62 -0.79 -5.64
N ARG A 21 -1.15 -0.70 -4.41
CA ARG A 21 -0.41 -0.17 -3.24
C ARG A 21 0.87 -0.96 -2.99
N PHE A 22 0.76 -2.30 -2.99
CA PHE A 22 1.91 -3.19 -2.82
C PHE A 22 2.97 -2.96 -3.90
N ASP A 23 2.56 -2.92 -5.17
CA ASP A 23 3.48 -2.73 -6.30
C ASP A 23 4.22 -1.39 -6.21
N GLU A 24 3.53 -0.30 -5.84
CA GLU A 24 4.15 1.01 -5.65
C GLU A 24 5.18 1.03 -4.52
N LEU A 25 4.88 0.40 -3.39
CA LEU A 25 5.79 0.30 -2.24
C LEU A 25 7.03 -0.55 -2.57
N ALA A 26 6.82 -1.70 -3.21
CA ALA A 26 7.92 -2.56 -3.66
C ALA A 26 8.84 -1.83 -4.66
N ARG A 27 8.25 -1.10 -5.62
CA ARG A 27 9.01 -0.27 -6.58
C ARG A 27 9.75 0.89 -5.91
N ALA A 28 9.24 1.42 -4.80
CA ALA A 28 9.90 2.49 -4.06
C ALA A 28 11.12 2.00 -3.26
N GLY A 29 11.24 0.70 -2.99
CA GLY A 29 12.40 0.10 -2.34
C GLY A 29 12.11 -0.57 -1.00
N TYR A 30 10.84 -0.73 -0.62
CA TYR A 30 10.49 -1.61 0.50
C TYR A 30 10.65 -3.07 0.11
N ASP A 31 11.06 -3.91 1.07
CA ASP A 31 11.02 -5.35 0.89
C ASP A 31 9.57 -5.88 0.83
N VAL A 32 9.39 -7.12 0.39
CA VAL A 32 8.07 -7.73 0.19
C VAL A 32 7.21 -7.72 1.46
N GLY A 33 7.81 -8.02 2.62
CA GLY A 33 7.09 -8.09 3.89
C GLY A 33 6.59 -6.71 4.32
N THR A 34 7.47 -5.71 4.26
CA THR A 34 7.13 -4.33 4.59
C THR A 34 6.14 -3.73 3.60
N ALA A 35 6.31 -3.97 2.30
CA ALA A 35 5.40 -3.47 1.27
C ALA A 35 3.99 -4.03 1.47
N LEU A 36 3.85 -5.32 1.82
CA LEU A 36 2.55 -5.92 2.11
C LEU A 36 1.92 -5.34 3.38
N LEU A 37 2.72 -5.15 4.44
CA LEU A 37 2.27 -4.53 5.69
C LEU A 37 1.72 -3.12 5.45
N LEU A 38 2.49 -2.26 4.77
CA LEU A 38 2.06 -0.88 4.49
C LEU A 38 0.89 -0.81 3.49
N ALA A 39 0.83 -1.74 2.53
CA ALA A 39 -0.28 -1.81 1.58
C ALA A 39 -1.61 -2.11 2.28
N SER A 40 -1.61 -2.94 3.34
CA SER A 40 -2.82 -3.29 4.09
C SER A 40 -3.29 -2.21 5.08
N HIS A 41 -2.42 -1.27 5.45
CA HIS A 41 -2.77 -0.12 6.31
C HIS A 41 -3.22 1.04 5.43
N VAL A 42 -4.51 1.05 5.07
CA VAL A 42 -5.11 1.97 4.09
C VAL A 42 -5.12 3.43 4.57
N GLU A 43 -5.02 3.67 5.86
CA GLU A 43 -4.87 4.98 6.50
C GLU A 43 -3.50 5.61 6.26
N ILE A 44 -2.49 4.83 5.87
CA ILE A 44 -1.16 5.34 5.55
C ILE A 44 -1.17 5.98 4.16
N ASP A 45 -0.69 7.22 4.12
CA ASP A 45 -0.45 7.96 2.88
C ASP A 45 0.66 7.28 2.06
N LEU A 46 0.27 6.75 0.90
CA LEU A 46 1.17 6.04 -0.01
C LEU A 46 2.23 6.97 -0.63
N HIS A 47 1.86 8.24 -0.88
CA HIS A 47 2.80 9.23 -1.40
C HIS A 47 3.87 9.55 -0.36
N GLU A 48 3.49 9.70 0.91
CA GLU A 48 4.46 9.90 2.00
C GLU A 48 5.39 8.70 2.16
N ALA A 49 4.83 7.48 2.22
CA ALA A 49 5.60 6.26 2.37
C ALA A 49 6.64 6.09 1.25
N THR A 50 6.23 6.28 0.00
CA THR A 50 7.15 6.19 -1.16
C THR A 50 8.16 7.33 -1.19
N ALA A 51 7.79 8.54 -0.75
CA ALA A 51 8.67 9.69 -0.71
C ALA A 51 9.82 9.54 0.31
N LEU A 52 9.56 8.92 1.47
CA LEU A 52 10.61 8.66 2.48
C LEU A 52 11.77 7.87 1.88
N VAL A 53 11.48 6.70 1.29
CA VAL A 53 12.52 5.82 0.74
C VAL A 53 13.19 6.42 -0.49
N ARG A 54 12.42 7.06 -1.39
CA ARG A 54 12.96 7.76 -2.57
C ARG A 54 13.93 8.89 -2.21
N ARG A 55 13.79 9.50 -1.03
CA ARG A 55 14.71 10.52 -0.49
C ARG A 55 15.92 9.93 0.23
N GLY A 56 16.07 8.61 0.27
CA GLY A 56 17.16 7.90 0.92
C GLY A 56 16.90 7.56 2.40
N CYS A 57 15.66 7.68 2.88
CA CYS A 57 15.31 7.16 4.21
C CYS A 57 15.43 5.63 4.20
N PRO A 58 16.18 5.01 5.15
CA PRO A 58 16.19 3.56 5.29
C PRO A 58 14.78 3.03 5.57
N ALA A 59 14.40 1.91 4.95
CA ALA A 59 13.07 1.31 5.08
C ALA A 59 12.65 1.11 6.55
N ASP A 60 13.52 0.54 7.38
CA ASP A 60 13.27 0.34 8.82
C ASP A 60 12.97 1.64 9.58
N THR A 61 13.57 2.76 9.15
CA THR A 61 13.31 4.07 9.75
C THR A 61 11.99 4.63 9.24
N ALA A 62 11.70 4.49 7.94
CA ALA A 62 10.43 4.91 7.36
C ALA A 62 9.24 4.18 8.01
N ILE A 63 9.36 2.89 8.31
CA ILE A 63 8.33 2.12 9.02
C ILE A 63 8.00 2.76 10.37
N ARG A 64 9.01 3.14 11.17
CA ARG A 64 8.82 3.76 12.49
C ARG A 64 8.21 5.17 12.44
N ILE A 65 8.20 5.81 11.27
CA ILE A 65 7.56 7.11 11.06
C ILE A 65 6.08 6.90 10.73
N LEU A 66 5.75 5.83 9.99
CA LEU A 66 4.42 5.57 9.44
C LEU A 66 3.52 4.73 10.36
N LEU A 67 4.09 3.86 11.19
CA LEU A 67 3.42 2.94 12.12
C LEU A 67 3.82 3.22 13.57
#